data_AF-A0A7S1DYC1-F1
#
_entry.id   AF-A0A7S1DYC1-F1
#
_cell.length_a   1.000
_cell.length_b   1.000
_cell.length_c   1.000
_cell.angle_alpha   90.00
_cell.angle_beta   90.00
_cell.angle_gamma   90.00
#
_symmetry.space_group_name_H-M   'P 1'
#
loop_
_entity.id
_entity.type
_entity.pdbx_description
1 polymer ?
#
loop_
_entity_poly.entity_id
_entity_poly.type
_entity_poly.pdbx_seq_one_letter_code
_entity_poly.pdbx_strand_id
1 'polypeptide(L)'
;QFDPVTFSVVESPCPGTYEASTDKWIGKCAGMVNRLTVSMKPNVDLLPGSRITLTGLTRTGDNLYPAPMLMDAPNFQTDNWDSATGALTLRVTQDTLMANMMASIVLEASMPQTP
;
A
#
# COMPACT_ATOMS: atom_id res chain seq x y z
N GLN A 1 1.57 -14.04 11.11
CA GLN A 1 0.94 -14.44 9.83
C GLN A 1 -0.36 -13.67 9.71
N PHE A 2 -0.68 -13.13 8.55
CA PHE A 2 -1.96 -12.47 8.31
C PHE A 2 -2.86 -13.42 7.55
N ASP A 3 -4.08 -13.65 8.03
CA ASP A 3 -5.06 -14.48 7.35
C ASP A 3 -6.50 -14.08 7.76
N PRO A 4 -7.32 -13.54 6.84
CA PRO A 4 -7.03 -13.26 5.43
C PRO A 4 -6.23 -11.96 5.20
N VAL A 5 -5.67 -11.83 4.01
CA VAL A 5 -5.20 -10.56 3.42
C VAL A 5 -5.94 -10.34 2.11
N THR A 6 -6.59 -9.19 1.96
CA THR A 6 -7.30 -8.80 0.75
C THR A 6 -6.88 -7.41 0.30
N PHE A 7 -6.84 -7.19 -1.00
CA PHE A 7 -6.55 -5.90 -1.61
C PHE A 7 -7.69 -5.46 -2.54
N SER A 8 -7.94 -4.16 -2.58
CA SER A 8 -8.77 -3.54 -3.62
C SER A 8 -8.06 -2.31 -4.16
N VAL A 9 -8.11 -2.15 -5.48
CA VAL A 9 -7.47 -1.05 -6.19
C VAL A 9 -8.55 -0.21 -6.86
N VAL A 10 -8.49 1.11 -6.67
CA VAL A 10 -9.34 2.09 -7.34
C VAL A 10 -8.46 3.12 -8.02
N GLU A 11 -8.69 3.33 -9.31
CA GLU A 11 -7.86 4.18 -10.15
C GLU A 11 -8.74 5.25 -10.82
N SER A 12 -8.27 6.49 -10.83
CA SER A 12 -9.00 7.63 -11.39
C SER A 12 -8.05 8.68 -11.98
N PRO A 13 -8.39 9.32 -13.11
CA PRO A 13 -9.63 9.16 -13.89
C PRO A 13 -9.60 7.98 -14.87
N CYS A 14 -8.43 7.39 -15.10
CA CYS A 14 -8.26 6.30 -16.05
C CYS A 14 -8.30 4.95 -15.32
N PRO A 15 -9.26 4.06 -15.62
CA PRO A 15 -9.25 2.71 -15.06
C PRO A 15 -8.00 1.96 -15.55
N GLY A 16 -7.24 1.36 -14.65
CA GLY A 16 -6.13 0.49 -15.02
C GLY A 16 -6.60 -0.91 -15.39
N THR A 17 -5.64 -1.83 -15.49
CA THR A 17 -5.91 -3.21 -15.89
C THR A 17 -5.14 -4.16 -14.97
N TYR A 18 -5.82 -5.23 -14.55
CA TYR A 18 -5.17 -6.36 -13.90
C TYR A 18 -4.62 -7.33 -14.95
N GLU A 19 -3.31 -7.53 -14.95
CA GLU A 19 -2.60 -8.50 -15.78
C GLU A 19 -2.36 -9.79 -14.98
N ALA A 20 -3.23 -10.79 -15.19
CA ALA A 20 -3.19 -12.04 -14.44
C ALA A 20 -1.91 -12.87 -14.66
N SER A 21 -1.23 -12.72 -15.80
CA SER A 21 0.01 -13.44 -16.09
C SER A 21 1.20 -12.96 -15.27
N THR A 22 1.17 -11.71 -14.80
CA THR A 22 2.23 -11.10 -13.99
C THR A 22 1.78 -10.78 -12.57
N ASP A 23 0.51 -10.99 -12.27
CA ASP A 23 -0.17 -10.61 -11.02
C ASP A 23 0.01 -9.11 -10.70
N LYS A 24 -0.17 -8.26 -11.72
CA LYS A 24 0.06 -6.81 -11.62
C LYS A 24 -1.17 -5.99 -11.97
N TRP A 25 -1.40 -4.95 -11.18
CA TRP A 25 -2.29 -3.84 -11.56
C TRP A 25 -1.47 -2.76 -12.28
N ILE A 26 -1.90 -2.37 -13.47
CA ILE A 26 -1.19 -1.44 -14.34
C ILE A 26 -2.06 -0.22 -14.62
N GLY A 27 -1.62 0.95 -14.14
CA GLY A 27 -2.22 2.25 -14.45
C GLY A 27 -2.05 2.63 -15.92
N LYS A 28 -2.94 3.49 -16.43
CA LYS A 28 -3.08 3.74 -17.89
C LYS A 28 -2.80 5.16 -18.34
N CYS A 29 -2.71 6.14 -17.44
CA CYS A 29 -2.43 7.52 -17.85
C CYS A 29 -1.60 8.29 -16.83
N ALA A 30 -0.90 9.31 -17.34
CA ALA A 30 -0.18 10.27 -16.53
C ALA A 30 -1.15 11.01 -15.59
N GLY A 31 -0.67 11.31 -14.38
CA GLY A 31 -1.40 12.09 -13.39
C GLY A 31 -2.57 11.39 -12.70
N MET A 32 -2.85 10.12 -13.00
CA MET A 32 -3.87 9.34 -12.28
C MET A 32 -3.48 9.12 -10.81
N VAL A 33 -4.49 8.95 -9.95
CA VAL A 33 -4.31 8.56 -8.55
C VAL A 33 -4.72 7.10 -8.41
N ASN A 34 -3.82 6.31 -7.82
CA ASN A 34 -4.07 4.92 -7.46
C ASN A 34 -4.35 4.86 -5.97
N ARG A 35 -5.55 4.43 -5.60
CA ARG A 35 -5.94 4.14 -4.23
C ARG A 35 -5.90 2.63 -4.01
N LEU A 36 -5.01 2.19 -3.13
CA LEU A 36 -4.92 0.80 -2.69
C LEU A 36 -5.48 0.69 -1.28
N THR A 37 -6.48 -0.16 -1.10
CA THR A 37 -6.96 -0.55 0.24
C THR A 37 -6.46 -1.95 0.54
N VAL A 38 -5.70 -2.09 1.62
CA VAL A 38 -5.21 -3.36 2.14
C VAL A 38 -5.98 -3.67 3.41
N SER A 39 -6.71 -4.78 3.41
CA SER A 39 -7.38 -5.28 4.61
C SER A 39 -6.73 -6.58 5.05
N MET A 40 -6.38 -6.66 6.32
CA MET A 40 -5.60 -7.77 6.86
C MET A 40 -6.04 -8.11 8.28
N LYS A 41 -5.91 -9.38 8.63
CA LYS A 41 -6.20 -9.91 9.97
C LYS A 41 -4.94 -10.54 10.55
N PRO A 42 -4.23 -9.89 11.49
CA PRO A 42 -3.07 -10.49 12.12
C PRO A 42 -3.48 -11.66 13.02
N ASN A 43 -2.66 -12.70 13.07
CA ASN A 43 -2.90 -13.84 13.98
C ASN A 43 -2.33 -13.65 15.39
N VAL A 44 -1.63 -12.53 15.63
CA VAL A 44 -1.02 -12.13 16.90
C VAL A 44 -1.23 -10.64 17.11
N ASP A 45 -1.16 -10.19 18.36
CA ASP A 45 -1.24 -8.76 18.68
C ASP A 45 -0.04 -8.02 18.07
N LEU A 46 -0.31 -6.97 17.30
CA LEU A 46 0.73 -6.06 16.81
C LEU A 46 0.78 -4.83 17.73
N LEU A 47 1.73 -4.85 18.65
CA LEU A 47 1.97 -3.77 19.61
C LEU A 47 2.55 -2.52 18.90
N PRO A 48 2.39 -1.32 19.48
CA PRO A 48 3.12 -0.13 19.02
C PRO A 48 4.62 -0.40 18.85
N GLY A 49 5.18 0.03 17.72
CA GLY A 49 6.55 -0.27 17.29
C GLY A 49 6.68 -1.49 16.38
N SER A 50 5.64 -2.32 16.26
CA SER A 50 5.59 -3.42 15.28
C SER A 50 5.70 -2.87 13.85
N ARG A 51 6.31 -3.64 12.96
CA ARG A 51 6.52 -3.26 11.56
C ARG A 51 5.77 -4.19 10.61
N ILE A 52 5.13 -3.59 9.62
CA ILE A 52 4.47 -4.28 8.51
C ILE A 52 5.12 -3.79 7.22
N THR A 53 5.59 -4.70 6.39
CA THR A 53 6.20 -4.35 5.09
C THR A 53 5.27 -4.78 3.97
N LEU A 54 4.87 -3.81 3.15
CA LEU A 54 4.18 -4.01 1.89
C LEU A 54 5.22 -3.99 0.77
N THR A 55 5.20 -4.98 -0.12
CA THR A 55 6.16 -5.09 -1.22
C THR A 55 5.44 -5.15 -2.56
N GLY A 56 6.14 -4.84 -3.65
CA GLY A 56 5.56 -4.86 -5.00
C GLY A 56 4.87 -3.55 -5.41
N LEU A 57 5.05 -2.47 -4.65
CA LEU A 57 4.54 -1.13 -4.98
C LEU A 57 5.45 -0.44 -6.00
N THR A 58 5.65 -1.06 -7.16
CA THR A 58 6.60 -0.58 -8.17
C THR A 58 5.95 0.42 -9.12
N ARG A 59 6.71 1.41 -9.59
CA ARG A 59 6.30 2.31 -10.67
C ARG A 59 7.24 2.11 -11.86
N THR A 60 6.69 2.12 -13.06
CA THR A 60 7.48 2.13 -14.30
C THR A 60 7.94 3.56 -14.58
N GLY A 61 9.25 3.82 -14.60
CA GLY A 61 9.83 5.15 -14.76
C GLY A 61 11.00 5.40 -13.81
N ASP A 62 11.49 6.64 -13.71
CA ASP A 62 12.62 6.99 -12.84
C ASP A 62 12.36 6.64 -11.36
N ASN A 63 13.32 5.97 -10.73
CA ASN A 63 13.24 5.33 -9.40
C ASN A 63 13.12 6.31 -8.20
N LEU A 64 12.72 7.56 -8.40
CA LEU A 64 12.73 8.63 -7.38
C LEU A 64 11.32 9.06 -6.92
N TYR A 65 10.31 8.23 -7.14
CA TYR A 65 8.96 8.57 -6.74
C TYR A 65 8.77 8.55 -5.21
N PRO A 66 7.97 9.50 -4.67
CA PRO A 66 7.67 9.53 -3.25
C PRO A 66 6.87 8.29 -2.82
N ALA A 67 6.96 7.99 -1.53
CA ALA A 67 6.17 6.93 -0.90
C ALA A 67 4.66 7.15 -1.15
N PRO A 68 3.87 6.08 -1.29
CA PRO A 68 2.42 6.19 -1.21
C PRO A 68 2.00 6.86 0.09
N MET A 69 1.03 7.77 0.01
CA MET A 69 0.49 8.49 1.16
C MET A 69 -0.47 7.58 1.93
N LEU A 70 -0.30 7.52 3.25
CA LEU A 70 -1.27 6.89 4.14
C LEU A 70 -2.51 7.77 4.25
N MET A 71 -3.67 7.18 3.97
CA MET A 71 -4.97 7.83 4.08
C MET A 71 -5.74 7.17 5.21
N ASP A 72 -6.26 7.98 6.13
CA ASP A 72 -7.12 7.53 7.23
C ASP A 72 -6.58 6.32 8.02
N ALA A 73 -5.28 6.36 8.33
CA ALA A 73 -4.57 5.27 8.98
C ALA A 73 -3.92 5.72 10.29
N PRO A 74 -4.70 6.16 11.31
CA PRO A 74 -4.16 6.77 12.53
C PRO A 74 -3.24 5.84 13.34
N ASN A 75 -3.45 4.53 13.22
CA ASN A 75 -2.64 3.50 13.87
C ASN A 75 -1.32 3.20 13.16
N PHE A 76 -1.05 3.82 12.02
CA PHE A 76 0.11 3.53 11.19
C PHE A 76 0.89 4.80 10.84
N GLN A 77 2.20 4.65 10.75
CA GLN A 77 3.10 5.67 10.20
C GLN A 77 4.06 5.03 9.21
N THR A 78 4.40 5.74 8.15
CA THR A 78 5.48 5.33 7.25
C THR A 78 6.81 5.36 8.00
N ASP A 79 7.45 4.19 8.11
CA ASP A 79 8.76 4.02 8.76
C ASP A 79 9.90 4.10 7.74
N ASN A 80 9.73 3.43 6.59
CA ASN A 80 10.70 3.44 5.50
C ASN A 80 10.01 3.25 4.14
N TRP A 81 10.56 3.88 3.12
CA TRP A 81 10.18 3.68 1.72
C TRP A 81 11.42 3.39 0.89
N ASP A 82 11.46 2.23 0.26
CA ASP A 82 12.46 1.86 -0.74
C ASP A 82 11.81 1.91 -2.12
N SER A 83 12.08 3.01 -2.85
CA SER A 83 11.56 3.24 -4.19
C SER A 83 12.17 2.31 -5.25
N ALA A 84 13.35 1.74 -4.99
CA ALA A 84 14.00 0.84 -5.94
C ALA A 84 13.35 -0.54 -5.95
N THR A 85 12.88 -1.00 -4.79
CA THR A 85 12.21 -2.32 -4.65
C THR A 85 10.69 -2.21 -4.57
N GLY A 86 10.15 -1.00 -4.38
CA GLY A 86 8.73 -0.80 -4.13
C GLY A 86 8.29 -1.33 -2.77
N ALA A 87 9.15 -1.25 -1.76
CA ALA A 87 8.89 -1.74 -0.41
C ALA A 87 8.56 -0.58 0.55
N LEU A 88 7.34 -0.60 1.10
CA LEU A 88 6.85 0.35 2.09
C LEU A 88 6.76 -0.34 3.45
N THR A 89 7.58 0.10 4.40
CA THR A 89 7.51 -0.35 5.79
C THR A 89 6.69 0.64 6.59
N LEU A 90 5.64 0.13 7.24
CA LEU A 90 4.75 0.84 8.13
C LEU A 90 5.03 0.42 9.57
N ARG A 91 4.98 1.37 10.49
CA ARG A 91 5.09 1.17 11.93
C ARG A 91 3.73 1.36 12.57
N VAL A 92 3.34 0.46 13.47
CA VAL A 92 2.17 0.61 14.33
C VAL A 92 2.49 1.64 15.41
N THR A 93 1.65 2.66 15.63
CA THR A 93 2.01 3.84 16.46
C THR A 93 1.14 4.05 17.70
N GLN A 94 -0.18 3.98 17.56
CA GLN A 94 -1.13 4.36 18.62
C GLN A 94 -1.63 3.13 19.37
N ASP A 95 -2.52 2.37 18.73
CA ASP A 95 -3.19 1.24 19.36
C ASP A 95 -2.56 -0.10 18.98
N THR A 96 -2.74 -1.07 19.88
CA THR A 96 -2.46 -2.47 19.56
C THR A 96 -3.47 -2.96 18.54
N LEU A 97 -2.99 -3.48 17.40
CA LEU A 97 -3.86 -4.21 16.48
C LEU A 97 -4.05 -5.61 17.04
N MET A 98 -5.21 -5.85 17.65
CA MET A 98 -5.48 -7.12 18.31
C MET A 98 -5.49 -8.27 17.32
N ALA A 99 -4.98 -9.41 17.77
CA ALA A 99 -5.05 -10.67 17.07
C ALA A 99 -6.49 -10.96 16.65
N ASN A 100 -6.64 -11.47 15.43
CA ASN A 100 -7.91 -11.85 14.86
C ASN A 100 -8.93 -10.71 14.69
N MET A 101 -8.51 -9.45 14.72
CA MET A 101 -9.33 -8.32 14.30
C MET A 101 -8.92 -7.81 12.91
N MET A 102 -9.89 -7.45 12.08
CA MET A 102 -9.61 -6.85 10.79
C MET A 102 -9.05 -5.44 10.98
N ALA A 103 -7.92 -5.16 10.33
CA ALA A 103 -7.35 -3.83 10.17
C ALA A 103 -7.35 -3.45 8.68
N SER A 104 -7.49 -2.16 8.38
CA SER A 104 -7.45 -1.64 7.02
C SER A 104 -6.46 -0.50 6.91
N ILE A 105 -5.75 -0.44 5.78
CA ILE A 105 -4.84 0.64 5.43
C ILE A 105 -5.22 1.12 4.03
N VAL A 106 -5.37 2.43 3.87
CA VAL A 106 -5.58 3.03 2.56
C VAL A 106 -4.30 3.78 2.16
N LEU A 107 -3.81 3.50 0.97
CA LEU A 107 -2.65 4.13 0.38
C LEU A 107 -3.05 4.85 -0.90
N GLU A 108 -2.56 6.07 -1.08
CA GLU A 108 -2.70 6.82 -2.32
C GLU A 108 -1.35 7.07 -2.98
N ALA A 109 -1.25 6.74 -4.27
CA ALA A 109 -0.08 6.99 -5.08
C ALA A 109 -0.46 7.77 -6.34
N SER A 110 0.02 9.00 -6.44
CA SER A 110 -0.12 9.79 -7.67
C SER A 110 0.92 9.36 -8.70
N MET A 111 0.45 9.06 -9.91
CA MET A 111 1.30 8.79 -11.06
C MET A 111 1.95 10.09 -11.58
N PRO A 112 3.08 9.99 -12.29
CA PRO A 112 3.78 11.14 -12.86
C PRO A 112 2.86 11.92 -13.81
N GLN A 113 2.95 13.25 -13.80
CA GLN A 113 2.12 14.12 -14.67
C GLN A 113 2.60 14.12 -16.13
N THR A 114 3.81 13.65 -16.38
CA THR A 114 4.39 13.48 -17.71
C THR A 114 4.91 12.04 -17.86
N PRO A 115 4.76 11.42 -19.05
CA PRO A 115 5.33 10.10 -19.35
C PRO A 115 6.84 10.04 -19.17
#